data_AF-A0A8B6E7G3-F1
#
_entry.id   AF-A0A8B6E7G3-F1
#
_cell.length_a   1.000
_cell.length_b   1.000
_cell.length_c   1.000
_cell.angle_alpha   90.00
_cell.angle_beta   90.00
_cell.angle_gamma   90.00
#
_symmetry.space_group_name_H-M   'P 1'
#
loop_
_entity.id
_entity.type
_entity.pdbx_description
1 polymer ?
#
loop_
_entity_poly.entity_id
_entity_poly.type
_entity_poly.pdbx_seq_one_letter_code
_entity_poly.pdbx_strand_id
1 'polypeptide(L)'
;MEDFCKYQITIKDPVILSLTKSLFYDHGYRCSIRLKVPQDHVVSIQFTRFDIGHPHMVYCDDSLHVFDGEDEETDEITVSKGLCGVTIPRPIVSSGRDVTIKFKSRYMSIGTGFQAVVTPMQADEMIKCDKSLFQCGDGYCINKTFVCDGYYNCMNERDESANFAHCPGVKAVWTDFSLFMKISFGVLLAVSVLSIAGLAVFFTNRKEQKRFKLKLDHKN
;
A
#
# COMPACT_ATOMS: atom_id res chain seq x y z
N MET A 1 -26.12 -6.09 -22.96
CA MET A 1 -25.89 -7.01 -21.82
C MET A 1 -25.81 -6.13 -20.60
N GLU A 2 -26.77 -6.20 -19.68
CA GLU A 2 -26.98 -5.17 -18.65
C GLU A 2 -25.96 -5.24 -17.50
N ASP A 3 -25.61 -4.08 -16.96
CA ASP A 3 -24.79 -3.93 -15.75
C ASP A 3 -25.63 -4.30 -14.52
N PHE A 4 -25.07 -5.12 -13.62
CA PHE A 4 -25.74 -5.50 -12.36
C PHE A 4 -25.79 -4.32 -11.38
N CYS A 5 -24.79 -3.44 -11.42
CA CYS A 5 -24.83 -2.14 -10.78
C CYS A 5 -24.37 -1.06 -11.74
N LYS A 6 -25.16 0.00 -11.83
CA LYS A 6 -24.80 1.24 -12.53
C LYS A 6 -25.28 2.41 -11.73
N TYR A 7 -24.35 3.19 -11.18
CA TYR A 7 -24.67 4.35 -10.36
C TYR A 7 -23.58 5.41 -10.45
N GLN A 8 -23.89 6.59 -9.93
CA GLN A 8 -22.97 7.73 -9.89
C GLN A 8 -22.84 8.28 -8.47
N ILE A 9 -21.67 8.79 -8.14
CA ILE A 9 -21.36 9.45 -6.87
C ILE A 9 -20.80 10.84 -7.16
N THR A 10 -21.34 11.86 -6.51
CA THR A 10 -20.72 13.19 -6.48
C THR A 10 -19.86 13.33 -5.23
N ILE A 11 -18.56 13.53 -5.41
CA ILE A 11 -17.54 13.52 -4.36
C ILE A 11 -17.17 14.96 -4.06
N LYS A 12 -17.66 15.49 -2.94
CA LYS A 12 -17.30 16.83 -2.43
C LYS A 12 -16.19 16.77 -1.38
N ASP A 13 -16.15 15.67 -0.64
CA ASP A 13 -15.18 15.33 0.38
C ASP A 13 -14.66 13.91 0.11
N PRO A 14 -13.49 13.51 0.63
CA PRO A 14 -12.95 12.18 0.45
C PRO A 14 -13.92 11.09 0.85
N VAL A 15 -14.00 10.05 0.03
CA VAL A 15 -14.84 8.89 0.30
C VAL A 15 -14.05 7.60 0.21
N ILE A 16 -14.39 6.65 1.08
CA ILE A 16 -13.95 5.27 0.91
C ILE A 16 -14.88 4.60 -0.09
N LEU A 17 -14.34 4.25 -1.25
CA LEU A 17 -15.02 3.44 -2.23
C LEU A 17 -14.65 1.97 -2.03
N SER A 18 -15.65 1.11 -1.93
CA SER A 18 -15.49 -0.34 -1.89
C SER A 18 -16.26 -0.99 -3.02
N LEU A 19 -15.69 -2.02 -3.66
CA LEU A 19 -16.35 -2.73 -4.75
C LEU A 19 -17.65 -3.42 -4.31
N THR A 20 -17.62 -4.02 -3.11
CA THR A 20 -18.73 -4.77 -2.54
C THR A 20 -18.77 -4.56 -1.02
N LYS A 21 -19.96 -4.74 -0.42
CA LYS A 21 -20.15 -4.79 1.03
C LYS A 21 -19.93 -6.20 1.60
N SER A 22 -19.97 -7.21 0.74
CA SER A 22 -19.72 -8.60 1.09
C SER A 22 -18.22 -8.87 1.23
N LEU A 23 -17.85 -9.95 1.92
CA LEU A 23 -16.45 -10.34 2.06
C LEU A 23 -15.79 -10.67 0.70
N PHE A 24 -16.57 -11.23 -0.23
CA PHE A 24 -16.17 -11.56 -1.59
C PHE A 24 -17.11 -10.89 -2.59
N TYR A 25 -16.62 -10.54 -3.78
CA TYR A 25 -17.48 -10.05 -4.86
C TYR A 25 -18.20 -11.21 -5.56
N ASP A 26 -19.36 -10.94 -6.15
CA ASP A 26 -20.18 -11.94 -6.82
C ASP A 26 -19.56 -12.43 -8.13
N HIS A 27 -19.86 -13.66 -8.52
CA HIS A 27 -19.44 -14.22 -9.81
C HIS A 27 -20.29 -13.67 -10.96
N GLY A 28 -19.69 -13.47 -12.13
CA GLY A 28 -20.38 -12.93 -13.30
C GLY A 28 -20.87 -11.49 -13.12
N TYR A 29 -20.39 -10.82 -12.08
CA TYR A 29 -20.81 -9.49 -11.66
C TYR A 29 -20.24 -8.42 -12.59
N ARG A 30 -21.05 -7.41 -12.87
CA ARG A 30 -20.67 -6.26 -13.70
C ARG A 30 -21.11 -4.98 -13.00
N CYS A 31 -20.16 -4.11 -12.72
CA CYS A 31 -20.42 -2.83 -12.09
C CYS A 31 -19.85 -1.67 -12.88
N SER A 32 -20.63 -0.59 -12.94
CA SER A 32 -20.29 0.68 -13.53
C SER A 32 -20.50 1.78 -12.50
N ILE A 33 -19.41 2.41 -12.07
CA ILE A 33 -19.45 3.49 -11.08
C ILE A 33 -18.91 4.75 -11.73
N ARG A 34 -19.75 5.78 -11.87
CA ARG A 34 -19.29 7.11 -12.29
C ARG A 34 -18.97 7.96 -11.07
N LEU A 35 -17.77 8.49 -11.00
CA LEU A 35 -17.30 9.39 -9.95
C LEU A 35 -17.24 10.79 -10.54
N LYS A 36 -17.81 11.76 -9.84
CA LYS A 36 -17.86 13.16 -10.27
C LYS A 36 -17.43 14.09 -9.16
N VAL A 37 -16.46 14.95 -9.43
CA VAL A 37 -16.01 15.98 -8.48
C VAL A 37 -16.52 17.38 -8.91
N PRO A 38 -16.41 18.41 -8.06
CA PRO A 38 -16.76 19.78 -8.42
C PRO A 38 -15.97 20.30 -9.62
N GLN A 39 -16.38 21.47 -10.11
CA GLN A 39 -15.63 22.17 -11.15
C GLN A 39 -14.20 22.48 -10.67
N ASP A 40 -13.25 22.50 -11.61
CA ASP A 40 -11.83 22.78 -11.38
C ASP A 40 -11.13 21.76 -10.45
N HIS A 41 -11.73 20.58 -10.26
CA HIS A 41 -11.13 19.45 -9.57
C HIS A 41 -10.95 18.27 -10.53
N VAL A 42 -9.96 17.44 -10.19
CA VAL A 42 -9.73 16.12 -10.74
C VAL A 42 -10.02 15.05 -9.67
N VAL A 43 -10.27 13.83 -10.12
CA VAL A 43 -10.54 12.66 -9.28
C VAL A 43 -9.22 11.95 -9.01
N SER A 44 -8.83 11.81 -7.75
CA SER A 44 -7.74 10.92 -7.33
C SER A 44 -8.29 9.66 -6.71
N ILE A 45 -7.76 8.51 -7.12
CA ILE A 45 -8.12 7.18 -6.62
C ILE A 45 -6.85 6.52 -6.09
N GLN A 46 -6.81 6.31 -4.77
CA GLN A 46 -5.71 5.64 -4.08
C GLN A 46 -6.22 4.34 -3.45
N PHE A 47 -5.82 3.22 -4.04
CA PHE A 47 -6.20 1.89 -3.53
C PHE A 47 -5.50 1.61 -2.20
N THR A 48 -6.27 1.23 -1.19
CA THR A 48 -5.77 0.81 0.13
C THR A 48 -5.85 -0.71 0.30
N ARG A 49 -6.69 -1.37 -0.50
CA ARG A 49 -6.80 -2.82 -0.60
C ARG A 49 -7.12 -3.20 -2.02
N PHE A 50 -6.47 -4.25 -2.52
CA PHE A 50 -6.71 -4.74 -3.87
C PHE A 50 -6.57 -6.26 -3.90
N ASP A 51 -7.65 -6.94 -4.26
CA ASP A 51 -7.73 -8.40 -4.39
C ASP A 51 -8.82 -8.73 -5.41
N ILE A 52 -8.45 -8.56 -6.67
CA ILE A 52 -9.25 -8.92 -7.83
C ILE A 52 -8.62 -10.17 -8.43
N GLY A 53 -9.42 -11.10 -8.95
CA GLY A 53 -9.01 -12.43 -9.36
C GLY A 53 -7.64 -12.51 -10.05
N HIS A 54 -6.94 -13.64 -9.85
CA HIS A 54 -5.58 -13.78 -10.32
C HIS A 54 -5.47 -13.62 -11.85
N PRO A 55 -4.40 -12.97 -12.35
CA PRO A 55 -4.18 -12.88 -13.79
C PRO A 55 -4.03 -14.27 -14.39
N HIS A 56 -4.69 -14.50 -15.53
CA HIS A 56 -4.49 -15.69 -16.33
C HIS A 56 -3.52 -15.34 -17.46
N MET A 57 -2.26 -15.78 -17.32
CA MET A 57 -1.13 -15.35 -18.16
C MET A 57 -0.93 -13.83 -18.12
N VAL A 58 -1.27 -13.13 -19.20
CA VAL A 58 -1.01 -11.70 -19.41
C VAL A 58 -2.31 -10.88 -19.33
N TYR A 59 -3.46 -11.53 -19.14
CA TYR A 59 -4.77 -10.89 -19.08
C TYR A 59 -5.48 -11.14 -17.75
N CYS A 60 -6.40 -10.25 -17.43
CA CYS A 60 -7.23 -10.30 -16.25
C CYS A 60 -8.61 -10.85 -16.63
N ASP A 61 -8.93 -12.06 -16.15
CA ASP A 61 -10.26 -12.65 -16.33
C ASP A 61 -11.32 -11.87 -15.54
N ASP A 62 -11.00 -11.58 -14.27
CA ASP A 62 -11.67 -10.58 -13.45
C ASP A 62 -10.87 -9.29 -13.59
N SER A 63 -11.52 -8.21 -14.02
CA SER A 63 -10.80 -6.99 -14.37
C SER A 63 -11.50 -5.75 -13.83
N LEU A 64 -10.69 -4.82 -13.35
CA LEU A 64 -11.07 -3.45 -13.04
C LEU A 64 -10.47 -2.52 -14.08
N HIS A 65 -11.32 -1.72 -14.70
CA HIS A 65 -10.95 -0.70 -15.67
C HIS A 65 -11.33 0.68 -15.15
N VAL A 66 -10.50 1.68 -15.40
CA VAL A 66 -10.74 3.07 -15.04
C VAL A 66 -10.60 3.92 -16.29
N PHE A 67 -11.64 4.65 -16.63
CA PHE A 67 -11.74 5.50 -17.81
C PHE A 67 -11.73 6.97 -17.40
N ASP A 68 -10.97 7.79 -18.13
CA ASP A 68 -10.81 9.22 -17.89
C ASP A 68 -11.98 10.03 -18.49
N GLY A 69 -13.17 9.84 -17.91
CA GLY A 69 -14.35 10.57 -18.33
C GLY A 69 -15.66 9.97 -17.90
N GLU A 70 -16.71 10.39 -18.59
CA GLU A 70 -18.10 10.09 -18.24
C GLU A 70 -18.56 8.66 -18.59
N ASP A 71 -17.86 8.02 -19.54
CA ASP A 71 -18.22 6.72 -20.11
C ASP A 71 -16.99 5.93 -20.61
N GLU A 72 -17.27 4.77 -21.22
CA GLU A 72 -16.28 3.81 -21.75
C GLU A 72 -15.72 4.21 -23.12
N GLU A 73 -16.17 5.33 -23.70
CA GLU A 73 -15.68 5.82 -25.01
C GLU A 73 -14.45 6.72 -24.86
N THR A 74 -14.16 7.13 -23.63
CA THR A 74 -12.99 7.93 -23.24
C THR A 74 -11.71 7.12 -23.05
N ASP A 75 -10.57 7.81 -22.93
CA ASP A 75 -9.26 7.18 -22.76
C ASP A 75 -9.23 6.29 -21.49
N GLU A 76 -8.93 5.01 -21.68
CA GLU A 76 -8.74 4.07 -20.57
C GLU A 76 -7.40 4.36 -19.87
N ILE A 77 -7.46 4.80 -18.60
CA ILE A 77 -6.28 5.10 -17.79
C ILE A 77 -5.56 3.81 -17.39
N THR A 78 -6.33 2.77 -17.08
CA THR A 78 -5.80 1.44 -16.86
C THR A 78 -5.38 0.86 -18.20
N VAL A 79 -4.17 0.29 -18.29
CA VAL A 79 -3.72 -0.39 -19.51
C VAL A 79 -4.81 -1.35 -19.99
N SER A 80 -5.03 -1.48 -21.31
CA SER A 80 -6.11 -2.25 -21.97
C SER A 80 -6.35 -3.71 -21.51
N LYS A 81 -5.50 -4.24 -20.63
CA LYS A 81 -5.61 -5.56 -19.99
C LYS A 81 -6.43 -5.53 -18.69
N GLY A 82 -6.75 -4.35 -18.16
CA GLY A 82 -7.39 -4.16 -16.85
C GLY A 82 -6.45 -4.45 -15.67
N LEU A 83 -6.90 -4.06 -14.47
CA LEU A 83 -6.21 -4.31 -13.21
C LEU A 83 -6.75 -5.57 -12.53
N CYS A 84 -5.85 -6.45 -12.07
CA CYS A 84 -6.19 -7.65 -11.31
C CYS A 84 -4.99 -8.16 -10.48
N GLY A 85 -5.21 -9.21 -9.70
CA GLY A 85 -4.28 -9.73 -8.70
C GLY A 85 -4.43 -9.02 -7.35
N VAL A 86 -3.39 -9.19 -6.52
CA VAL A 86 -3.36 -8.69 -5.13
C VAL A 86 -2.41 -7.50 -4.92
N THR A 87 -1.69 -7.11 -5.96
CA THR A 87 -0.77 -5.98 -5.90
C THR A 87 -1.56 -4.68 -5.95
N ILE A 88 -1.39 -3.82 -4.96
CA ILE A 88 -2.03 -2.51 -4.91
C ILE A 88 -1.55 -1.66 -6.11
N PRO A 89 -2.47 -1.21 -6.99
CA PRO A 89 -2.12 -0.37 -8.13
C PRO A 89 -1.56 0.99 -7.69
N ARG A 90 -0.79 1.64 -8.57
CA ARG A 90 -0.36 3.03 -8.34
C ARG A 90 -1.58 3.96 -8.26
N PRO A 91 -1.50 5.06 -7.50
CA PRO A 91 -2.56 6.06 -7.48
C PRO A 91 -2.89 6.53 -8.90
N ILE A 92 -4.19 6.68 -9.17
CA ILE A 92 -4.72 7.15 -10.45
C ILE A 92 -5.26 8.56 -10.24
N VAL A 93 -4.91 9.49 -11.13
CA VAL A 93 -5.57 10.79 -11.23
C VAL A 93 -6.07 11.02 -12.64
N SER A 94 -7.30 11.49 -12.73
CA SER A 94 -7.95 11.86 -13.99
C SER A 94 -7.43 13.18 -14.53
N SER A 95 -7.60 13.39 -15.84
CA SER A 95 -7.37 14.71 -16.45
C SER A 95 -8.52 15.68 -16.20
N GLY A 96 -9.72 15.15 -15.91
CA GLY A 96 -10.93 15.94 -15.71
C GLY A 96 -11.70 15.61 -14.43
N ARG A 97 -12.91 16.16 -14.33
CA ARG A 97 -13.77 16.05 -13.13
C ARG A 97 -14.56 14.74 -13.02
N ASP A 98 -14.56 13.92 -14.08
CA ASP A 98 -15.38 12.74 -14.23
C ASP A 98 -14.48 11.52 -14.47
N VAL A 99 -14.74 10.42 -13.76
CA VAL A 99 -14.08 9.12 -13.94
C VAL A 99 -15.12 8.03 -13.95
N THR A 100 -14.94 7.03 -14.80
CA THR A 100 -15.79 5.84 -14.81
C THR A 100 -14.99 4.60 -14.45
N ILE A 101 -15.42 3.91 -13.40
CA ILE A 101 -14.85 2.63 -12.96
C ILE A 101 -15.76 1.50 -13.44
N LYS A 102 -15.18 0.53 -14.13
CA LYS A 102 -15.86 -0.68 -14.58
C LYS A 102 -15.21 -1.91 -13.97
N PHE A 103 -16.01 -2.70 -13.26
CA PHE A 103 -15.58 -3.99 -12.75
C PHE A 103 -16.36 -5.10 -13.45
N LYS A 104 -15.66 -6.15 -13.84
CA LYS A 104 -16.26 -7.37 -14.40
C LYS A 104 -15.61 -8.59 -13.77
N SER A 105 -16.43 -9.53 -13.32
CA SER A 105 -15.99 -10.86 -12.91
C SER A 105 -16.54 -11.96 -13.84
N ARG A 106 -15.84 -13.09 -13.87
CA ARG A 106 -16.26 -14.32 -14.57
C ARG A 106 -17.04 -15.27 -13.66
N TYR A 107 -17.40 -16.44 -14.20
CA TYR A 107 -17.98 -17.53 -13.41
C TYR A 107 -16.89 -18.17 -12.53
N MET A 108 -17.20 -18.44 -11.25
CA MET A 108 -16.29 -18.99 -10.23
C MET A 108 -15.12 -18.08 -9.80
N SER A 109 -15.28 -16.77 -9.86
CA SER A 109 -14.29 -15.82 -9.36
C SER A 109 -14.09 -15.88 -7.85
N ILE A 110 -12.85 -15.75 -7.38
CA ILE A 110 -12.56 -15.64 -5.94
C ILE A 110 -11.70 -14.39 -5.76
N GLY A 111 -12.20 -13.47 -4.95
CA GLY A 111 -11.49 -12.28 -4.54
C GLY A 111 -12.37 -11.41 -3.68
N THR A 112 -11.73 -10.58 -2.89
CA THR A 112 -12.38 -9.72 -1.90
C THR A 112 -12.59 -8.29 -2.39
N GLY A 113 -12.21 -8.01 -3.63
CA GLY A 113 -12.45 -6.77 -4.34
C GLY A 113 -11.39 -5.72 -4.03
N PHE A 114 -11.80 -4.45 -4.11
CA PHE A 114 -10.92 -3.35 -3.77
C PHE A 114 -11.56 -2.42 -2.74
N GLN A 115 -10.69 -1.69 -2.04
CA GLN A 115 -11.02 -0.49 -1.29
C GLN A 115 -10.09 0.62 -1.75
N ALA A 116 -10.62 1.81 -1.94
CA ALA A 116 -9.86 2.98 -2.35
C ALA A 116 -10.34 4.21 -1.60
N VAL A 117 -9.43 5.12 -1.29
CA VAL A 117 -9.74 6.49 -0.92
C VAL A 117 -9.87 7.28 -2.21
N VAL A 118 -11.01 7.93 -2.40
CA VAL A 118 -11.27 8.79 -3.56
C VAL A 118 -11.35 10.23 -3.10
N THR A 119 -10.49 11.08 -3.67
CA THR A 119 -10.27 12.45 -3.22
C THR A 119 -10.50 13.43 -4.38
N PRO A 120 -11.28 14.52 -4.17
CA PRO A 120 -11.29 15.65 -5.09
C PRO A 120 -10.01 16.47 -4.92
N MET A 121 -9.19 16.56 -5.96
CA MET A 121 -7.92 17.31 -5.95
C MET A 121 -8.01 18.50 -6.90
N GLN A 122 -7.47 19.65 -6.53
CA GLN A 122 -7.34 20.79 -7.43
C GLN A 122 -5.96 20.77 -8.07
N ALA A 123 -5.90 21.02 -9.39
CA ALA A 123 -4.63 21.17 -10.08
C ALA A 123 -3.94 22.48 -9.64
N ASP A 124 -2.64 22.41 -9.40
CA ASP A 124 -1.78 23.58 -9.12
C ASP A 124 -1.58 24.34 -10.44
N GLU A 125 -2.57 25.14 -10.85
CA GLU A 125 -2.48 26.01 -12.01
C GLU A 125 -1.52 27.19 -11.75
N MET A 126 -0.24 26.92 -11.50
CA MET A 126 0.85 27.90 -11.28
C MET A 126 0.61 28.98 -10.21
N ILE A 127 -0.53 28.95 -9.53
CA ILE A 127 -0.93 29.77 -8.40
C ILE A 127 -0.90 28.80 -7.23
N LYS A 128 0.11 28.97 -6.37
CA LYS A 128 0.23 28.28 -5.08
C LYS A 128 -1.16 28.06 -4.49
N CYS A 129 -1.42 26.85 -4.01
CA CYS A 129 -2.68 26.47 -3.38
C CYS A 129 -3.24 27.61 -2.52
N ASP A 130 -4.54 27.90 -2.67
CA ASP A 130 -5.20 28.90 -1.83
C ASP A 130 -4.91 28.65 -0.34
N LYS A 131 -4.99 29.69 0.50
CA LYS A 131 -4.71 29.54 1.93
C LYS A 131 -5.61 28.52 2.63
N SER A 132 -6.77 28.19 2.06
CA SER A 132 -7.67 27.13 2.55
C SER A 132 -7.23 25.71 2.16
N LEU A 133 -6.26 25.57 1.27
CA LEU A 133 -5.82 24.30 0.69
C LEU A 133 -4.41 23.91 1.18
N PHE A 134 -4.14 22.61 1.16
CA PHE A 134 -2.85 22.01 1.45
C PHE A 134 -2.18 21.55 0.15
N GLN A 135 -0.89 21.87 0.00
CA GLN A 135 -0.13 21.51 -1.19
C GLN A 135 0.48 20.11 -1.01
N CYS A 136 0.04 19.17 -1.84
CA CYS A 136 0.59 17.81 -1.83
C CYS A 136 2.04 17.78 -2.30
N GLY A 137 2.49 18.75 -3.12
CA GLY A 137 3.88 18.88 -3.59
C GLY A 137 4.20 18.07 -4.85
N ASP A 138 3.17 17.61 -5.55
CA ASP A 138 3.15 16.91 -6.84
C ASP A 138 2.35 17.69 -7.90
N GLY A 139 2.13 18.99 -7.66
CA GLY A 139 1.33 19.85 -8.53
C GLY A 139 -0.18 19.76 -8.26
N TYR A 140 -0.58 19.27 -7.09
CA TYR A 140 -1.97 19.24 -6.68
C TYR A 140 -2.20 19.76 -5.26
N CYS A 141 -3.43 20.17 -5.02
CA CYS A 141 -3.91 20.69 -3.74
C CYS A 141 -5.12 19.89 -3.26
N ILE A 142 -5.21 19.68 -1.94
CA ILE A 142 -6.38 19.12 -1.26
C ILE A 142 -6.90 20.12 -0.22
N ASN A 143 -8.12 19.92 0.26
CA ASN A 143 -8.62 20.73 1.37
C ASN A 143 -7.80 20.45 2.64
N LYS A 144 -7.46 21.50 3.40
CA LYS A 144 -6.77 21.36 4.70
C LYS A 144 -7.52 20.51 5.71
N THR A 145 -8.83 20.33 5.55
CA THR A 145 -9.63 19.43 6.41
C THR A 145 -9.29 17.96 6.21
N PHE A 146 -8.64 17.59 5.10
CA PHE A 146 -8.24 16.22 4.77
C PHE A 146 -6.76 15.98 5.09
N VAL A 147 -6.21 16.76 6.02
CA VAL A 147 -4.81 16.67 6.44
C VAL A 147 -4.81 16.15 7.87
N CYS A 148 -4.06 15.09 8.13
CA CYS A 148 -4.04 14.39 9.41
C CYS A 148 -5.39 13.78 9.81
N ASP A 149 -6.20 13.36 8.84
CA ASP A 149 -7.50 12.71 9.04
C ASP A 149 -7.42 11.17 9.06
N GLY A 150 -6.22 10.62 8.83
CA GLY A 150 -5.94 9.18 8.83
C GLY A 150 -6.11 8.51 7.47
N TYR A 151 -6.42 9.27 6.42
CA TYR A 151 -6.46 8.80 5.04
C TYR A 151 -5.35 9.47 4.23
N TYR A 152 -4.72 8.70 3.34
CA TYR A 152 -3.80 9.26 2.36
C TYR A 152 -4.61 9.81 1.19
N ASN A 153 -4.80 11.12 1.16
CA ASN A 153 -5.47 11.86 0.10
C ASN A 153 -4.47 12.42 -0.91
N CYS A 154 -3.27 12.79 -0.47
CA CYS A 154 -2.15 13.08 -1.38
C CYS A 154 -1.55 11.77 -1.92
N MET A 155 -1.22 11.74 -3.22
CA MET A 155 -0.58 10.56 -3.83
C MET A 155 0.75 10.16 -3.17
N ASN A 156 1.43 11.15 -2.59
CA ASN A 156 2.70 11.00 -1.91
C ASN A 156 2.56 10.90 -0.39
N GLU A 157 1.32 10.77 0.11
CA GLU A 157 1.00 10.49 1.52
C GLU A 157 1.44 11.59 2.49
N ARG A 158 1.84 12.77 1.98
CA ARG A 158 2.44 13.85 2.79
C ARG A 158 1.46 14.54 3.70
N ASP A 159 0.19 14.51 3.36
CA ASP A 159 -0.94 14.99 4.17
C ASP A 159 -1.07 14.27 5.52
N GLU A 160 -0.54 13.05 5.64
CA GLU A 160 -0.51 12.29 6.89
C GLU A 160 0.90 12.22 7.51
N SER A 161 1.85 12.98 6.96
CA SER A 161 3.26 12.90 7.37
C SER A 161 3.59 13.88 8.49
N ALA A 162 4.26 13.36 9.53
CA ALA A 162 4.84 14.17 10.60
C ALA A 162 5.84 15.23 10.11
N ASN A 163 6.54 14.99 8.99
CA ASN A 163 7.58 15.90 8.49
C ASN A 163 7.04 16.98 7.55
N PHE A 164 5.93 16.68 6.85
CA PHE A 164 5.39 17.58 5.81
C PHE A 164 4.12 18.27 6.27
N ALA A 165 3.11 17.51 6.70
CA ALA A 165 1.87 18.04 7.27
C ALA A 165 1.94 18.38 8.76
N HIS A 166 2.99 17.90 9.46
CA HIS A 166 3.19 18.12 10.90
C HIS A 166 2.06 17.54 11.77
N CYS A 167 1.57 16.36 11.39
CA CYS A 167 0.46 15.71 12.07
C CYS A 167 0.77 15.34 13.52
N PRO A 168 -0.07 15.75 14.49
CA PRO A 168 0.09 15.35 15.88
C PRO A 168 -0.16 13.84 16.04
N GLY A 169 0.66 13.17 16.85
CA GLY A 169 0.50 11.74 17.14
C GLY A 169 1.13 10.78 16.13
N VAL A 170 1.46 11.25 14.92
CA VAL A 170 2.29 10.50 13.98
C VAL A 170 3.75 10.70 14.39
N LYS A 171 4.41 9.65 14.90
CA LYS A 171 5.85 9.70 15.14
C LYS A 171 6.55 9.68 13.79
N ALA A 172 7.38 10.67 13.52
CA ALA A 172 8.21 10.67 12.33
C ALA A 172 8.99 9.34 12.28
N VAL A 173 8.91 8.64 11.15
CA VAL A 173 9.60 7.36 10.89
C VAL A 173 11.10 7.63 10.71
N TRP A 174 11.72 8.15 11.75
CA TRP A 174 13.16 8.23 11.90
C TRP A 174 13.46 7.46 13.18
N THR A 175 14.06 6.29 13.02
CA THR A 175 14.77 5.54 14.06
C THR A 175 13.94 4.76 15.10
N ASP A 176 13.85 3.45 14.90
CA ASP A 176 14.44 2.57 15.93
C ASP A 176 15.59 1.75 15.34
N PHE A 177 16.50 2.45 14.63
CA PHE A 177 17.86 1.94 14.41
C PHE A 177 18.49 1.53 15.74
N SER A 178 18.10 2.17 16.86
CA SER A 178 18.52 1.75 18.20
C SER A 178 18.14 0.29 18.47
N LEU A 179 16.92 -0.16 18.15
CA LEU A 179 16.51 -1.54 18.36
C LEU A 179 17.27 -2.51 17.44
N PHE A 180 17.41 -2.19 16.15
CA PHE A 180 18.18 -3.02 15.22
C PHE A 180 19.67 -3.12 15.63
N MET A 181 20.28 -2.01 16.07
CA MET A 181 21.66 -1.99 16.56
C MET A 181 21.81 -2.71 17.90
N LYS A 182 20.82 -2.59 18.81
CA LYS A 182 20.78 -3.32 20.09
C LYS A 182 20.63 -4.83 19.88
N ILE A 183 19.77 -5.26 18.95
CA ILE A 183 19.58 -6.67 18.60
C ILE A 183 20.86 -7.23 17.97
N SER A 184 21.43 -6.53 16.98
CA SER A 184 22.65 -6.96 16.31
C SER A 184 23.83 -7.10 17.28
N PHE A 185 24.07 -6.10 18.14
CA PHE A 185 25.15 -6.14 19.13
C PHE A 185 24.93 -7.21 20.19
N GLY A 186 23.68 -7.41 20.65
CA GLY A 186 23.33 -8.47 21.60
C GLY A 186 23.60 -9.88 21.05
N VAL A 187 23.27 -10.13 19.78
CA VAL A 187 23.54 -11.41 19.11
C VAL A 187 25.04 -11.64 18.94
N LEU A 188 25.79 -10.61 18.51
CA LEU A 188 27.25 -10.70 18.36
C LEU A 188 27.95 -11.02 19.69
N LEU A 189 27.54 -10.36 20.78
CA LEU A 189 28.08 -10.66 22.11
C LEU A 189 27.76 -12.09 22.54
N ALA A 190 26.53 -12.57 22.37
CA ALA A 190 26.14 -13.93 22.75
C ALA A 190 26.94 -15.00 21.99
N VAL A 191 27.10 -14.84 20.66
CA VAL A 191 27.89 -15.76 19.84
C VAL A 191 29.36 -15.76 20.25
N SER A 192 29.92 -14.59 20.58
CA SER A 192 31.31 -14.49 21.05
C SER A 192 31.53 -15.23 22.38
N VAL A 193 30.62 -15.08 23.34
CA VAL A 193 30.68 -15.76 24.65
C VAL A 193 30.58 -17.27 24.48
N LEU A 194 29.65 -17.75 23.64
CA LEU A 194 29.50 -19.19 23.36
C LEU A 194 30.75 -19.77 22.69
N SER A 195 31.36 -19.03 21.76
CA SER A 195 32.59 -19.45 21.08
C SER A 195 33.76 -19.54 22.06
N ILE A 196 33.91 -18.55 22.95
CA ILE A 196 34.96 -18.54 23.98
C ILE A 196 34.75 -19.68 24.99
N ALA A 197 33.51 -19.89 25.45
CA ALA A 197 33.18 -20.97 26.36
C ALA A 197 33.45 -22.35 25.73
N GLY A 198 33.06 -22.54 24.46
CA GLY A 198 33.34 -23.75 23.70
C GLY A 198 34.85 -24.04 23.57
N LEU A 199 35.65 -23.02 23.25
CA LEU A 199 37.11 -23.14 23.22
C LEU A 199 37.69 -23.49 24.60
N ALA A 200 37.21 -22.87 25.68
CA ALA A 200 37.66 -23.16 27.04
C ALA A 200 37.37 -24.61 27.43
N VAL A 201 36.18 -25.13 27.11
CA VAL A 201 35.81 -26.55 27.34
C VAL A 201 36.69 -27.48 26.51
N PHE A 202 36.94 -27.14 25.24
CA PHE A 202 37.83 -27.93 24.38
C PHE A 202 39.26 -28.01 24.94
N PHE A 203 39.82 -26.87 25.36
CA PHE A 203 41.17 -26.82 25.92
C PHE A 203 41.29 -27.51 27.29
N THR A 204 40.28 -27.40 28.15
CA THR A 204 40.25 -28.11 29.45
C THR A 204 40.16 -29.61 29.24
N ASN A 205 39.28 -30.08 28.35
CA ASN A 205 39.18 -31.50 28.01
C ASN A 205 40.49 -32.03 27.40
N ARG A 206 41.13 -31.26 26.50
CA ARG A 206 42.43 -31.63 25.92
C ARG A 206 43.55 -31.70 26.97
N LYS A 207 43.54 -30.82 27.99
CA LYS A 207 44.46 -30.87 29.13
C LYS A 207 44.23 -32.12 29.99
N GLU A 208 42.97 -32.44 30.29
CA GLU A 208 42.62 -33.65 31.06
C GLU A 208 43.04 -34.93 30.32
N GLN A 209 42.84 -35.02 29.00
CA GLN A 209 43.33 -36.16 28.22
C GLN A 209 44.85 -36.30 28.24
N LYS A 210 45.60 -35.19 28.18
CA LYS A 210 47.07 -35.23 28.30
C LYS A 210 47.51 -35.67 29.70
N ARG A 211 46.84 -35.20 30.76
CA ARG A 211 47.10 -35.63 32.15
C ARG A 211 46.80 -37.12 32.36
N PHE A 212 45.73 -37.61 31.76
CA PHE A 212 45.37 -39.03 31.82
C PHE A 212 46.42 -39.91 31.13
N LYS A 213 46.91 -39.52 29.95
CA LYS A 213 48.01 -40.20 29.26
C LYS A 213 49.33 -40.18 30.07
N LEU A 214 49.72 -39.04 30.64
CA LEU A 214 50.90 -38.92 31.51
C LEU A 214 50.82 -39.82 32.76
N LYS A 215 49.63 -40.01 33.35
CA LYS A 215 49.44 -40.93 34.48
C LYS A 215 49.52 -42.41 34.09
N LEU A 216 49.19 -42.75 32.85
CA LEU A 216 49.32 -44.11 32.30
C LEU A 216 50.79 -44.44 32.01
N ASP A 217 51.54 -43.50 31.44
CA ASP A 217 52.96 -43.69 31.10
C ASP A 217 53.87 -43.82 32.33
N HIS A 218 53.46 -43.26 33.48
CA HIS A 218 54.22 -43.36 34.74
C HIS A 218 53.94 -44.64 35.55
N LYS A 219 52.99 -45.48 35.09
CA LYS A 219 52.57 -46.72 35.75
C LYS A 219 53.06 -47.99 35.04
N ASN A 220 53.75 -47.83 33.90
CA ASN A 220 54.53 -48.87 33.22
C ASN A 220 56.03 -48.59 33.39
#